data_AF-A0A9X2ZGQ1-F1
#
_entry.id   AF-A0A9X2ZGQ1-F1
#
_cell.length_a   1.000
_cell.length_b   1.000
_cell.length_c   1.000
_cell.angle_alpha   90.00
_cell.angle_beta   90.00
_cell.angle_gamma   90.00
#
_symmetry.space_group_name_H-M   'P 1'
#
loop_
_entity.id
_entity.type
_entity.pdbx_description
1 polymer ?
#
loop_
_entity_poly.entity_id
_entity_poly.type
_entity_poly.pdbx_seq_one_letter_code
_entity_poly.pdbx_strand_id
1 'polypeptide(L)'
;METNETKTLEHLRKLTALHFQTLKPANDKSKAYIAQIKFVNYYDLGCVITDMLKLCILALDEETHKFSEKNKNESINVSLILETVLHLFPMDEFEFLSDVSEMVGGDS
;
A
#
# COMPACT_ATOMS: atom_id res chain seq x y z
N MET A 1 3.66 -20.63 -40.72
CA MET A 1 3.17 -19.42 -40.04
C MET A 1 3.41 -19.47 -38.51
N GLU A 2 3.60 -20.66 -37.92
CA GLU A 2 3.83 -20.89 -36.48
C GLU A 2 5.16 -20.35 -35.91
N THR A 3 6.18 -20.20 -36.75
CA THR A 3 7.53 -19.72 -36.33
C THR A 3 7.57 -18.23 -35.97
N ASN A 4 6.56 -17.46 -36.37
CA ASN A 4 6.43 -16.03 -36.03
C ASN A 4 5.76 -15.85 -34.66
N GLU A 5 4.70 -16.61 -34.42
CA GLU A 5 3.91 -16.55 -33.18
C GLU A 5 4.73 -16.97 -31.96
N THR A 6 5.53 -18.04 -32.10
CA THR A 6 6.44 -18.52 -31.05
C THR A 6 7.53 -17.50 -30.69
N LYS A 7 8.16 -16.86 -31.69
CA LYS A 7 9.14 -15.78 -31.47
C LYS A 7 8.49 -14.54 -30.82
N THR A 8 7.26 -14.22 -31.20
CA THR A 8 6.49 -13.12 -30.62
C THR A 8 6.17 -13.40 -29.16
N LEU A 9 5.76 -14.63 -28.81
CA LEU A 9 5.48 -15.03 -27.44
C LEU A 9 6.72 -15.00 -26.55
N GLU A 10 7.87 -15.48 -27.04
CA GLU A 10 9.13 -15.41 -26.29
C GLU A 10 9.57 -13.96 -26.05
N HIS A 11 9.39 -13.10 -27.06
CA HIS A 11 9.67 -11.67 -26.92
C HIS A 11 8.77 -11.01 -25.87
N LEU A 12 7.46 -11.31 -25.90
CA LEU A 12 6.52 -10.83 -24.90
C LEU A 12 6.88 -11.31 -23.49
N ARG A 13 7.26 -12.58 -23.33
CA ARG A 13 7.69 -13.12 -22.03
C ARG A 13 8.93 -12.40 -21.49
N LYS A 14 9.89 -12.06 -22.34
CA LYS A 14 11.06 -11.26 -21.97
C LYS A 14 10.67 -9.85 -21.54
N LEU A 15 9.78 -9.20 -22.29
CA LEU A 15 9.25 -7.88 -21.94
C LEU A 15 8.50 -7.91 -20.61
N THR A 16 7.68 -8.93 -20.36
CA THR A 16 6.97 -9.07 -19.09
C THR A 16 7.95 -9.22 -17.93
N ALA A 17 8.98 -10.06 -18.06
CA ALA A 17 10.01 -10.21 -17.02
C ALA A 17 10.79 -8.91 -16.77
N LEU A 18 11.01 -8.09 -17.81
CA LEU A 18 11.71 -6.82 -17.69
C LEU A 18 10.86 -5.73 -17.01
N HIS A 19 9.56 -5.68 -17.31
CA HIS A 19 8.71 -4.54 -16.92
C HIS A 19 7.74 -4.84 -15.77
N PHE A 20 7.36 -6.09 -15.51
CA PHE A 20 6.34 -6.46 -14.53
C PHE A 20 6.98 -6.99 -13.24
N GLN A 21 7.72 -6.12 -12.55
CA GLN A 21 8.46 -6.48 -11.33
C GLN A 21 7.78 -6.00 -10.04
N THR A 22 6.89 -5.01 -10.14
CA THR A 22 6.22 -4.37 -9.00
C THR A 22 5.18 -5.27 -8.34
N LEU A 23 4.32 -5.89 -9.15
CA LEU A 23 3.27 -6.79 -8.70
C LEU A 23 3.76 -8.24 -8.83
N LYS A 24 3.93 -8.90 -7.70
CA LYS A 24 4.30 -10.32 -7.64
C LYS A 24 3.05 -11.15 -7.36
N PRO A 25 2.86 -12.32 -7.96
CA PRO A 25 1.73 -13.18 -7.60
C PRO A 25 1.79 -13.52 -6.11
N ALA A 26 0.65 -13.51 -5.43
CA ALA A 26 0.57 -14.01 -4.06
C ALA A 26 0.85 -15.52 -4.04
N ASN A 27 1.54 -15.99 -3.00
CA ASN A 27 1.85 -17.42 -2.84
C ASN A 27 0.68 -18.24 -2.25
N ASP A 28 -0.51 -17.65 -2.16
CA ASP A 28 -1.71 -18.30 -1.69
C ASP A 28 -2.59 -18.78 -2.87
N LYS A 29 -3.73 -19.39 -2.57
CA LYS A 29 -4.70 -19.80 -3.61
C LYS A 29 -5.49 -18.61 -4.16
N SER A 30 -5.26 -17.39 -3.67
CA SER A 30 -5.91 -16.21 -4.18
C SER A 30 -5.28 -15.84 -5.52
N LYS A 31 -6.07 -15.34 -6.46
CA LYS A 31 -5.56 -14.77 -7.72
C LYS A 31 -5.00 -13.35 -7.52
N ALA A 32 -4.59 -13.01 -6.29
CA ALA A 32 -4.13 -11.67 -5.94
C ALA A 32 -2.65 -11.49 -6.27
N TYR A 33 -2.26 -10.21 -6.34
CA TYR A 33 -0.88 -9.79 -6.49
C TYR A 33 -0.47 -8.98 -5.26
N ILE A 34 0.80 -9.08 -4.90
CA ILE A 34 1.44 -8.36 -3.81
C ILE A 34 2.32 -7.26 -4.41
N ALA A 35 2.09 -6.03 -3.96
CA ALA A 35 3.04 -4.92 -4.11
C ALA A 35 3.84 -4.79 -2.82
N GLN A 36 5.17 -4.79 -2.91
CA GLN A 36 6.04 -4.57 -1.75
C GLN A 36 6.46 -3.10 -1.69
N ILE A 37 6.21 -2.46 -0.56
CA ILE A 37 6.68 -1.11 -0.27
C ILE A 37 7.88 -1.22 0.67
N LYS A 38 8.98 -0.54 0.33
CA LYS A 38 10.21 -0.57 1.15
C LYS A 38 10.23 0.66 2.04
N PHE A 39 10.42 0.45 3.34
CA PHE A 39 10.62 1.48 4.34
C PHE A 39 12.00 1.35 4.95
N VAL A 40 12.58 2.45 5.40
CA VAL A 40 13.92 2.46 6.01
C VAL A 40 13.88 1.81 7.41
N ASN A 41 12.81 2.04 8.16
CA ASN A 41 12.56 1.49 9.49
C ASN A 41 11.08 1.69 9.88
N TYR A 42 10.68 1.23 11.07
CA TYR A 42 9.31 1.39 11.58
C TYR A 42 8.91 2.85 11.81
N TYR A 43 9.86 3.74 12.10
CA TYR A 43 9.59 5.18 12.23
C TYR A 43 9.21 5.80 10.88
N ASP A 44 9.90 5.43 9.80
CA ASP A 44 9.59 5.82 8.42
C ASP A 44 8.21 5.31 8.01
N LEU A 45 7.89 4.04 8.30
CA LEU A 45 6.54 3.48 8.11
C LEU A 45 5.48 4.30 8.88
N GLY A 46 5.74 4.61 10.16
CA GLY A 46 4.84 5.42 10.99
C GLY A 46 4.65 6.85 10.46
N CYS A 47 5.70 7.48 9.93
CA CYS A 47 5.60 8.77 9.26
C CYS A 47 4.67 8.70 8.05
N VAL A 48 4.83 7.68 7.20
CA VAL A 48 3.99 7.50 6.00
C VAL A 48 2.54 7.27 6.37
N ILE A 49 2.24 6.39 7.34
CA ILE A 49 0.88 6.17 7.84
C ILE A 49 0.29 7.49 8.36
N THR A 50 1.05 8.24 9.16
CA THR A 50 0.62 9.51 9.74
C THR A 50 0.29 10.53 8.67
N ASP A 51 1.12 10.68 7.65
CA ASP A 51 0.90 11.66 6.59
C ASP A 51 -0.25 11.26 5.65
N MET A 52 -0.46 9.96 5.41
CA MET A 52 -1.66 9.47 4.71
C MET A 52 -2.93 9.77 5.50
N LEU A 53 -2.93 9.61 6.82
CA LEU A 53 -4.07 9.97 7.67
C LEU A 53 -4.33 11.48 7.68
N LYS A 54 -3.28 12.32 7.77
CA LYS A 54 -3.43 13.78 7.63
C LYS A 54 -4.01 14.17 6.27
N LEU A 55 -3.59 13.52 5.19
CA LEU A 55 -4.13 13.74 3.85
C LEU A 55 -5.63 13.41 3.81
N CYS A 56 -6.05 12.29 4.40
CA CYS A 56 -7.46 11.94 4.53
C CYS A 56 -8.25 13.01 5.30
N ILE A 57 -7.71 13.51 6.42
CA ILE A 57 -8.37 14.57 7.22
C ILE A 57 -8.53 15.85 6.39
N LEU A 58 -7.48 16.29 5.71
CA LEU A 58 -7.52 17.49 4.85
C LEU A 58 -8.48 17.33 3.68
N ALA A 59 -8.49 16.16 3.04
CA ALA A 59 -9.40 15.87 1.94
C ALA A 59 -10.87 15.93 2.39
N LEU A 60 -11.18 15.35 3.55
CA LEU A 60 -12.53 15.42 4.12
C LEU A 60 -12.93 16.86 4.49
N ASP A 61 -12.02 17.62 5.10
CA ASP A 61 -12.24 19.02 5.50
C ASP A 61 -12.50 19.92 4.28
N GLU A 62 -11.70 19.77 3.22
CA GLU A 62 -11.88 20.50 1.96
C GLU A 62 -13.21 20.17 1.27
N GLU A 63 -13.68 18.92 1.31
CA GLU A 63 -14.99 18.56 0.77
C GLU A 63 -16.15 19.16 1.58
N THR A 64 -16.01 19.31 2.90
CA THR A 64 -16.98 20.07 3.72
C THR A 64 -16.97 21.58 3.43
N HIS A 65 -15.84 22.14 3.02
CA HIS A 65 -15.68 23.59 2.81
C HIS A 65 -15.80 24.06 1.34
N LYS A 66 -15.75 23.16 0.35
CA LYS A 66 -15.82 23.49 -1.08
C LYS A 66 -16.95 22.77 -1.83
N PHE A 67 -18.20 23.03 -1.45
CA PHE A 67 -19.36 22.76 -2.32
C PHE A 67 -19.52 23.79 -3.46
N SER A 68 -18.42 24.27 -4.05
CA SER A 68 -18.45 25.19 -5.20
C SER A 68 -17.71 24.59 -6.40
N GLU A 69 -18.49 23.81 -7.16
CA GLU A 69 -18.53 23.80 -8.64
C GLU A 69 -17.31 23.43 -9.50
N LYS A 70 -16.13 23.07 -8.98
CA LYS A 70 -15.02 22.61 -9.85
C LYS A 70 -14.56 21.19 -9.56
N ASN A 71 -14.85 20.31 -10.52
CA ASN A 71 -14.21 19.02 -10.78
C ASN A 71 -14.38 17.91 -9.73
N LYS A 72 -15.56 17.27 -9.70
CA LYS A 72 -15.78 16.00 -8.96
C LYS A 72 -14.75 14.89 -9.27
N ASN A 73 -14.11 14.94 -10.45
CA ASN A 73 -13.12 13.96 -10.89
C ASN A 73 -11.71 14.16 -10.30
N GLU A 74 -11.47 15.23 -9.54
CA GLU A 74 -10.17 15.55 -8.93
C GLU A 74 -10.16 15.30 -7.40
N SER A 75 -11.26 14.78 -6.85
CA SER A 75 -11.38 14.45 -5.42
C SER A 75 -10.49 13.27 -5.03
N ILE A 76 -9.87 13.35 -3.86
CA ILE A 76 -9.08 12.27 -3.30
C ILE A 76 -10.03 11.18 -2.81
N ASN A 77 -9.87 9.94 -3.29
CA ASN A 77 -10.65 8.82 -2.77
C ASN A 77 -10.15 8.42 -1.38
N VAL A 78 -10.71 9.07 -0.36
CA VAL A 78 -10.36 8.87 1.05
C VAL A 78 -10.56 7.42 1.48
N SER A 79 -11.61 6.74 1.01
CA SER A 79 -11.88 5.33 1.34
C SER A 79 -10.74 4.42 0.92
N LEU A 80 -10.26 4.57 -0.32
CA LEU A 80 -9.16 3.77 -0.86
C LEU A 80 -7.86 4.01 -0.08
N ILE A 81 -7.58 5.25 0.32
CA ILE A 81 -6.39 5.58 1.10
C ILE A 81 -6.49 4.95 2.50
N LEU A 82 -7.65 5.03 3.16
CA LEU A 82 -7.86 4.42 4.48
C LEU A 82 -7.72 2.89 4.43
N GLU A 83 -8.25 2.22 3.40
CA GLU A 83 -8.03 0.79 3.17
C GLU A 83 -6.54 0.46 2.97
N THR A 84 -5.80 1.32 2.26
CA THR A 84 -4.35 1.14 2.08
C THR A 84 -3.61 1.31 3.41
N VAL A 85 -3.94 2.34 4.18
CA VAL A 85 -3.38 2.59 5.52
C VAL A 85 -3.63 1.39 6.43
N LEU A 86 -4.83 0.80 6.40
CA LEU A 86 -5.16 -0.38 7.21
C LEU A 86 -4.21 -1.56 6.92
N HIS A 87 -3.84 -1.78 5.66
CA HIS A 87 -2.87 -2.82 5.28
C HIS A 87 -1.42 -2.51 5.68
N LEU A 88 -1.10 -1.25 6.00
CA LEU A 88 0.23 -0.83 6.43
C LEU A 88 0.43 -0.91 7.94
N PHE A 89 -0.64 -1.03 8.73
CA PHE A 89 -0.55 -1.10 10.19
C PHE A 89 0.15 -2.40 10.65
N PRO A 90 1.32 -2.31 11.33
CA PRO A 90 2.06 -3.47 11.81
C PRO A 90 1.50 -3.94 13.17
N MET A 91 0.27 -4.46 13.15
CA MET A 91 -0.48 -4.80 14.38
C MET A 91 0.23 -5.85 15.24
N ASP A 92 0.77 -6.90 14.62
CA ASP A 92 1.46 -7.98 15.32
C ASP A 92 2.72 -7.45 16.02
N GLU A 93 3.46 -6.54 15.38
CA GLU A 93 4.63 -5.92 16.00
C GLU A 93 4.26 -4.93 17.12
N PHE A 94 3.13 -4.25 17.01
CA PHE A 94 2.62 -3.41 18.10
C PHE A 94 2.17 -4.23 19.32
N GLU A 95 1.56 -5.40 19.10
CA GLU A 95 1.25 -6.35 20.17
C GLU A 95 2.54 -6.82 20.85
N PHE A 96 3.53 -7.25 20.06
CA PHE A 96 4.84 -7.66 20.58
C PHE A 96 5.53 -6.55 21.40
N LEU A 97 5.51 -5.30 20.92
CA LEU A 97 6.09 -4.17 21.66
C LEU A 97 5.37 -3.91 22.99
N SER A 98 4.05 -4.14 23.03
CA SER A 98 3.25 -4.00 24.26
C SER A 98 3.66 -5.05 25.28
N ASP A 99 3.75 -6.32 24.89
CA ASP A 99 4.21 -7.42 25.74
C ASP A 99 5.62 -7.15 26.32
N VAL A 100 6.54 -6.69 25.47
CA VAL A 100 7.91 -6.35 25.90
C VAL A 100 7.89 -5.21 26.93
N SER A 101 7.05 -4.21 26.74
CA SER A 101 6.95 -3.08 27.68
C SER A 101 6.45 -3.51 29.06
N GLU A 102 5.54 -4.47 29.12
CA GLU A 102 5.04 -5.05 30.39
C GLU A 102 6.11 -5.88 31.09
N MET A 103 6.84 -6.71 30.33
CA MET A 103 7.93 -7.52 30.89
C MET A 103 9.08 -6.67 31.43
N VAL A 104 9.42 -5.56 30.77
CA VAL A 104 10.52 -4.67 31.17
C VAL A 104 10.08 -3.66 32.24
N GLY A 105 8.80 -3.27 32.26
CA GLY A 105 8.23 -2.33 33.23
C GLY A 105 7.70 -2.97 34.52
N GLY A 106 7.59 -4.30 34.59
CA GLY A 106 6.99 -5.04 35.70
C GLY A 106 7.78 -5.09 37.02
N ASP A 107 8.98 -4.51 37.09
CA ASP A 107 9.85 -4.51 38.27
C ASP A 107 10.02 -3.11 38.93
N SER A 108 9.02 -2.21 38.82
CA SER A 108 9.00 -0.92 39.54
C SER A 108 7.81 -0.75 40.47
#